data_AF-A0A0B6Y5W9-F1
#
_entry.id   AF-A0A0B6Y5W9-F1
#
_cell.length_a   1.000
_cell.length_b   1.000
_cell.length_c   1.000
_cell.angle_alpha   90.00
_cell.angle_beta   90.00
_cell.angle_gamma   90.00
#
_symmetry.space_group_name_H-M   'P 1'
#
loop_
_entity.id
_entity.type
_entity.pdbx_description
1 polymer ?
#
loop_
_entity_poly.entity_id
_entity_poly.type
_entity_poly.pdbx_seq_one_letter_code
_entity_poly.pdbx_strand_id
1 'polypeptide(L)'
;LHHILTLSRQIHHDVTQQTGHKYLAHQLAVLYQAMCCMPSGGKSLSYHKRNIEENFKAFKRSIDSLSSQDEQEKPLSSQVKNWILNVTTSITQVICSMPSDMTEDILARS
;
A
#
# COMPACT_ATOMS: atom_id res chain seq x y z
N LEU A 1 -9.30 -3.13 -9.31
CA LEU A 1 -9.23 -1.72 -8.84
C LEU A 1 -9.68 -1.56 -7.38
N HIS A 2 -10.89 -1.99 -7.02
CA HIS A 2 -11.41 -1.88 -5.64
C HIS A 2 -10.49 -2.46 -4.57
N HIS A 3 -9.89 -3.64 -4.81
CA HIS A 3 -8.97 -4.27 -3.86
C HIS A 3 -7.77 -3.37 -3.53
N ILE A 4 -7.14 -2.76 -4.53
CA ILE A 4 -5.98 -1.86 -4.33
C ILE A 4 -6.40 -0.61 -3.54
N LEU A 5 -7.57 -0.05 -3.83
CA LEU A 5 -8.14 1.09 -3.11
C LEU A 5 -8.41 0.77 -1.64
N THR A 6 -9.07 -0.37 -1.38
CA THR A 6 -9.37 -0.84 -0.02
C THR A 6 -8.08 -1.06 0.77
N LEU A 7 -7.09 -1.75 0.18
CA LEU A 7 -5.79 -1.98 0.83
C LEU A 7 -5.04 -0.68 1.11
N SER A 8 -5.01 0.27 0.16
CA SER A 8 -4.36 1.57 0.39
C SER A 8 -5.00 2.32 1.56
N ARG A 9 -6.34 2.36 1.63
CA ARG A 9 -7.05 3.02 2.74
C ARG A 9 -6.81 2.31 4.07
N GLN A 10 -6.81 0.99 4.07
CA GLN A 10 -6.56 0.20 5.27
C GLN A 10 -5.15 0.44 5.80
N ILE A 11 -4.12 0.34 4.95
CA ILE A 11 -2.72 0.63 5.33
C ILE A 11 -2.59 2.07 5.84
N HIS A 12 -3.23 3.03 5.16
CA HIS A 12 -3.22 4.43 5.59
C HIS A 12 -3.82 4.61 6.99
N HIS A 13 -4.95 3.96 7.25
CA HIS A 13 -5.61 3.99 8.55
C HIS A 13 -4.75 3.34 9.63
N ASP A 14 -4.26 2.13 9.40
CA ASP A 14 -3.43 1.35 10.33
C ASP A 14 -2.16 2.12 10.72
N VAL A 15 -1.49 2.74 9.74
CA VAL A 15 -0.31 3.59 9.98
C VAL A 15 -0.67 4.85 10.77
N THR A 16 -1.82 5.44 10.50
CA THR A 16 -2.28 6.66 11.19
C THR A 16 -2.58 6.36 12.66
N GLN A 17 -3.33 5.29 12.91
CA GLN A 17 -3.69 4.78 14.23
C GLN A 17 -2.52 4.11 14.95
N GLN A 18 -1.42 3.85 14.24
CA GLN A 18 -0.26 3.12 14.77
C GLN A 18 -0.65 1.74 15.31
N THR A 19 -1.54 1.05 14.60
CA THR A 19 -2.02 -0.29 14.94
C THR A 19 -1.56 -1.30 13.90
N GLY A 20 -1.45 -2.57 14.28
CA GLY A 20 -1.24 -3.66 13.32
C GLY A 20 0.12 -3.66 12.60
N HIS A 21 1.17 -3.04 13.16
CA HIS A 21 2.49 -2.87 12.52
C HIS A 21 3.06 -4.15 11.91
N LYS A 22 2.91 -5.29 12.61
CA LYS A 22 3.37 -6.61 12.15
C LYS A 22 2.79 -7.05 10.80
N TYR A 23 1.63 -6.52 10.41
CA TYR A 23 0.97 -6.86 9.15
C TYR A 23 1.19 -5.82 8.06
N LEU A 24 1.71 -4.63 8.38
CA LEU A 24 1.91 -3.56 7.39
C LEU A 24 2.85 -3.97 6.25
N ALA A 25 3.94 -4.69 6.56
CA ALA A 25 4.87 -5.19 5.54
C ALA A 25 4.18 -6.18 4.60
N HIS A 26 3.30 -7.02 5.15
CA HIS A 26 2.52 -7.96 4.36
C HIS A 26 1.46 -7.24 3.53
N GLN A 27 0.65 -6.36 4.14
CA GLN A 27 -0.38 -5.58 3.44
C GLN A 27 0.22 -4.76 2.28
N LEU A 28 1.40 -4.17 2.47
CA LEU A 28 2.11 -3.45 1.41
C LEU A 28 2.56 -4.37 0.27
N ALA A 29 3.02 -5.58 0.58
CA ALA A 29 3.36 -6.58 -0.43
C ALA A 29 2.12 -7.03 -1.23
N VAL A 30 0.99 -7.23 -0.55
CA VAL A 30 -0.29 -7.56 -1.21
C VAL A 30 -0.75 -6.39 -2.09
N LEU A 31 -0.61 -5.15 -1.62
CA LEU A 31 -0.91 -3.95 -2.41
C LEU A 31 -0.07 -3.91 -3.69
N TYR A 32 1.25 -4.11 -3.58
CA TYR A 32 2.14 -4.18 -4.73
C TYR A 32 1.73 -5.28 -5.72
N GLN A 33 1.44 -6.48 -5.22
CA GLN A 33 1.01 -7.59 -6.07
C GLN A 33 -0.31 -7.28 -6.78
N ALA A 34 -1.28 -6.69 -6.07
CA ALA A 34 -2.55 -6.26 -6.64
C ALA A 34 -2.35 -5.19 -7.73
N MET A 35 -1.40 -4.27 -7.57
CA MET A 35 -0.99 -3.33 -8.61
C MET A 35 -0.36 -4.03 -9.82
N CYS A 36 0.38 -5.13 -9.60
CA CYS A 36 0.99 -5.93 -10.67
C CYS A 36 -0.02 -6.77 -11.46
N CYS A 37 -1.09 -7.25 -10.83
CA CYS A 37 -2.16 -8.01 -11.50
C CYS A 37 -3.10 -7.16 -12.37
N MET A 38 -2.90 -5.84 -12.46
CA MET A 38 -3.76 -4.97 -13.28
C MET A 38 -3.50 -5.15 -14.79
N PRO A 39 -4.49 -5.59 -15.58
CA PRO A 39 -4.31 -5.98 -16.99
C PRO A 39 -3.96 -4.81 -17.94
N SER A 40 -4.41 -3.58 -17.65
CA SER A 40 -4.21 -2.41 -18.54
C SER A 40 -3.39 -1.26 -17.92
N GLY A 41 -2.96 -1.39 -16.67
CA GLY A 41 -2.62 -0.25 -15.80
C GLY A 41 -1.21 -0.23 -15.23
N GLY A 42 -0.29 -1.05 -15.76
CA GLY A 42 1.09 -1.08 -15.28
C GLY A 42 1.80 0.28 -15.34
N LYS A 43 1.43 1.16 -16.30
CA LYS A 43 2.08 2.46 -16.53
C LYS A 43 1.69 3.53 -15.50
N SER A 44 0.41 3.69 -15.17
CA SER A 44 -0.05 4.76 -14.25
C SER A 44 0.41 4.56 -12.81
N LEU A 45 0.65 3.30 -12.43
CA LEU A 45 1.16 2.94 -11.10
C LEU A 45 2.63 2.48 -11.16
N SER A 46 3.31 2.60 -12.31
CA SER A 46 4.70 2.15 -12.49
C SER A 46 5.66 2.86 -11.55
N TYR A 47 5.47 4.17 -11.39
CA TYR A 47 6.20 5.00 -10.44
C TYR A 47 6.03 4.49 -9.00
N HIS A 48 4.78 4.23 -8.59
CA HIS A 48 4.47 3.75 -7.24
C HIS A 48 5.00 2.33 -7.00
N LYS A 49 4.94 1.44 -7.99
CA LYS A 49 5.53 0.09 -7.92
C LYS A 49 7.03 0.17 -7.65
N ARG A 50 7.75 0.95 -8.46
CA ARG A 50 9.19 1.13 -8.32
C ARG A 50 9.55 1.77 -6.98
N ASN A 51 8.78 2.78 -6.56
CA ASN A 51 8.95 3.42 -5.26
C ASN A 51 8.78 2.42 -4.12
N ILE A 52 7.76 1.55 -4.19
CA ILE A 52 7.54 0.48 -3.22
C ILE A 52 8.74 -0.49 -3.25
N GLU A 53 9.19 -0.97 -4.41
CA GLU A 53 10.32 -1.91 -4.49
C GLU A 53 11.63 -1.37 -3.90
N GLU A 54 11.97 -0.11 -4.20
CA GLU A 54 13.18 0.54 -3.71
C GLU A 54 13.16 0.72 -2.19
N ASN A 55 11.98 1.05 -1.62
CA ASN A 55 11.82 1.36 -0.20
C ASN A 55 11.34 0.17 0.65
N PHE A 56 10.84 -0.91 0.03
CA PHE A 56 10.22 -2.05 0.73
C PHE A 56 11.20 -2.71 1.71
N LYS A 57 12.48 -2.86 1.34
CA LYS A 57 13.50 -3.43 2.23
C LYS A 57 13.71 -2.58 3.47
N ALA A 58 13.77 -1.25 3.32
CA ALA A 58 13.93 -0.32 4.44
C ALA A 58 12.68 -0.28 5.32
N PHE A 59 11.50 -0.29 4.70
CA PHE A 59 10.21 -0.38 5.38
C PHE A 59 10.11 -1.65 6.21
N LYS A 60 10.32 -2.81 5.59
CA LYS A 60 10.24 -4.11 6.26
C LYS A 60 11.18 -4.18 7.45
N ARG A 61 12.44 -3.75 7.31
CA ARG A 61 13.40 -3.67 8.43
C ARG A 61 12.92 -2.78 9.57
N SER A 62 12.26 -1.67 9.25
CA SER A 62 11.69 -0.79 10.27
C SER A 62 10.55 -1.48 11.02
N ILE A 63 9.70 -2.24 10.32
CA ILE A 63 8.62 -3.03 10.94
C ILE A 63 9.16 -4.20 11.77
N ASP A 64 10.12 -4.95 11.25
CA ASP A 64 10.75 -6.09 11.95
C ASP A 64 11.47 -5.62 13.22
N SER A 65 12.10 -4.43 13.19
CA SER A 65 12.73 -3.82 14.36
C SER A 65 11.73 -3.44 15.45
N LEU A 66 10.47 -3.16 15.10
CA LEU A 66 9.40 -2.85 16.06
C LEU A 66 8.75 -4.12 16.62
N SER A 67 8.77 -5.22 15.87
CA SER A 67 8.15 -6.49 16.29
C SER A 67 9.04 -7.34 17.19
N SER A 68 10.35 -7.01 17.28
CA SER A 68 11.36 -7.81 17.99
C SER A 68 11.67 -7.30 19.41
N GLN A 69 11.09 -6.18 19.84
CA GLN A 69 11.23 -5.66 21.20
C GLN A 69 9.87 -5.70 21.89
N ASP A 70 9.79 -6.41 23.02
CA ASP A 70 8.68 -6.47 23.98
C ASP A 70 7.67 -5.32 23.91
N GLU A 71 6.41 -5.69 23.60
CA GLU A 71 5.10 -5.18 24.05
C GLU A 71 4.82 -3.67 24.25
N GLN A 72 5.75 -2.78 23.92
CA GLN A 72 5.48 -1.35 23.84
C GLN A 72 5.45 -0.96 22.38
N GLU A 73 4.26 -0.60 21.90
CA GLU A 73 3.97 -0.05 20.57
C GLU A 73 4.85 1.17 20.29
N LYS A 74 6.12 0.93 19.92
CA LYS A 74 7.01 2.00 19.49
C LYS A 74 6.41 2.59 18.22
N PRO A 75 6.21 3.90 18.16
CA PRO A 75 5.67 4.53 16.98
C PRO A 75 6.61 4.32 15.81
N LEU A 76 6.05 4.07 14.62
CA LEU A 76 6.79 4.11 13.36
C LEU A 76 7.60 5.39 13.29
N SER A 77 8.83 5.29 12.78
CA SER A 77 9.63 6.48 12.44
C SER A 77 8.78 7.42 11.59
N SER A 78 8.79 8.71 11.95
CA SER A 78 8.03 9.74 11.25
C SER A 78 8.29 9.73 9.74
N GLN A 79 9.52 9.39 9.33
CA GLN A 79 9.89 9.27 7.93
C GLN A 79 9.17 8.10 7.23
N VAL A 80 9.14 6.93 7.86
CA VAL A 80 8.45 5.73 7.33
C VAL A 80 6.94 5.95 7.29
N LYS A 81 6.40 6.54 8.36
CA LYS A 81 4.99 6.92 8.47
C LYS A 81 4.60 7.87 7.34
N ASN A 82 5.36 8.95 7.14
CA ASN A 82 5.02 9.94 6.13
C ASN A 82 5.16 9.38 4.71
N TRP A 83 6.17 8.54 4.48
CA TRP A 83 6.36 7.86 3.21
C TRP A 83 5.16 6.97 2.84
N ILE A 84 4.75 6.07 3.74
CA ILE A 84 3.65 5.14 3.45
C ILE A 84 2.30 5.85 3.32
N LEU A 85 2.05 6.90 4.12
CA LEU A 85 0.86 7.74 3.99
C LEU A 85 0.82 8.47 2.65
N ASN A 86 1.96 9.00 2.19
CA ASN A 86 2.06 9.64 0.89
C ASN A 86 1.84 8.65 -0.26
N VAL A 87 2.47 7.46 -0.19
CA VAL A 87 2.30 6.39 -1.20
C VAL A 87 0.84 5.95 -1.28
N THR A 88 0.21 5.61 -0.16
CA THR A 88 -1.20 5.15 -0.12
C THR A 88 -2.18 6.23 -0.57
N THR A 89 -1.95 7.49 -0.20
CA THR A 89 -2.76 8.63 -0.65
C THR A 89 -2.64 8.83 -2.16
N SER A 90 -1.42 8.81 -2.68
CA SER A 90 -1.16 8.99 -4.11
C SER A 90 -1.74 7.84 -4.94
N ILE A 91 -1.61 6.58 -4.49
CA ILE A 91 -2.24 5.42 -5.13
C ILE A 91 -3.77 5.58 -5.14
N THR A 92 -4.35 5.98 -4.01
CA THR A 92 -5.79 6.24 -3.89
C THR A 92 -6.24 7.30 -4.89
N GLN A 93 -5.52 8.41 -5.01
CA GLN A 93 -5.85 9.47 -5.99
C GLN A 93 -5.75 8.97 -7.43
N VAL A 94 -4.71 8.22 -7.77
CA VAL A 94 -4.55 7.64 -9.12
C VAL A 94 -5.72 6.72 -9.44
N ILE A 95 -6.10 5.84 -8.52
CA ILE A 95 -7.22 4.91 -8.73
C ILE A 95 -8.56 5.64 -8.79
N CYS A 96 -8.79 6.64 -7.94
CA CYS A 96 -10.01 7.45 -7.99
C CYS A 96 -10.08 8.34 -9.24
N SER A 97 -8.95 8.67 -9.87
CA SER A 97 -8.89 9.43 -11.11
C SER A 97 -9.00 8.54 -12.36
N MET A 98 -8.96 7.22 -12.20
CA MET A 98 -9.20 6.30 -13.31
C MET A 98 -10.71 6.24 -13.61
N PRO A 99 -11.10 6.28 -14.89
CA PRO A 99 -12.50 6.19 -15.28
C PRO A 99 -13.09 4.83 -14.87
N SER A 100 -14.29 4.86 -14.28
CA SER A 100 -15.04 3.70 -13.80
C SER A 100 -15.27 2.63 -14.87
N ASP A 101 -15.25 3.01 -16.15
CA ASP A 101 -15.37 2.13 -17.34
C ASP A 101 -14.38 0.96 -17.36
N MET A 102 -13.17 1.11 -16.80
CA MET A 102 -12.21 -0.02 -16.70
C MET A 102 -12.62 -1.09 -15.68
N THR A 103 -13.67 -0.83 -14.89
CA THR A 103 -14.19 -1.74 -13.85
C THR A 103 -15.34 -2.60 -14.39
N GLU A 104 -16.04 -2.16 -15.42
CA GLU A 104 -17.20 -2.85 -15.99
C GLU A 104 -16.79 -4.01 -16.92
N ASP A 105 -15.68 -3.92 -17.65
CA ASP A 105 -15.21 -5.01 -18.54
C ASP A 105 -14.79 -6.28 -17.76
N ILE A 106 -14.46 -6.14 -16.48
CA ILE A 106 -14.09 -7.26 -15.59
C ILE A 106 -15.33 -7.95 -15.00
N LEU A 107 -16.45 -7.24 -14.84
CA LEU A 107 -17.71 -7.78 -14.33
C LEU A 107 -18.67 -8.24 -15.45
N ALA A 108 -18.52 -7.71 -16.67
CA ALA A 108 -19.33 -8.10 -17.83
C ALA A 108 -18.92 -9.44 -18.45
N ARG A 109 -17.87 -10.10 -17.92
CA ARG A 109 -17.37 -11.42 -18.38
C ARG A 109 -17.45 -12.54 -17.34
N SER A 110 -18.11 -12.31 -16.20
CA SER A 110 -18.37 -13.33 -15.17
C SER A 110 -19.80 -13.85 -15.20
#